data_AF-A0A368ZDH5-F1
#
_entry.id   AF-A0A368ZDH5-F1
#
_cell.length_a   1.000
_cell.length_b   1.000
_cell.length_c   1.000
_cell.angle_alpha   90.00
_cell.angle_beta   90.00
_cell.angle_gamma   90.00
#
_symmetry.space_group_name_H-M   'P 1'
#
loop_
_entity.id
_entity.type
_entity.pdbx_description
1 polymer ?
#
loop_
_entity_poly.entity_id
_entity_poly.type
_entity_poly.pdbx_seq_one_letter_code
_entity_poly.pdbx_strand_id
1 'polypeptide(L)'
;MQAISRFTENFSHVLKAPINIGVSQKLLNLALKYYWCLGIIPEPPHCPVDRIIQQRLYKQPLVNWTQLECADTYLQIIQDIRCKAKESQQSIAQWELVNFDRR
;
A
#
# COMPACT_ATOMS: atom_id res chain seq x y z
N MET A 1 -12.89 3.41 -11.76
CA MET A 1 -12.64 2.68 -10.48
C MET A 1 -13.86 1.89 -9.98
N GLN A 2 -15.06 2.48 -9.92
CA GLN A 2 -16.26 1.80 -9.38
C GLN A 2 -16.60 0.47 -10.09
N ALA A 3 -16.43 0.38 -11.41
CA ALA A 3 -16.69 -0.87 -12.15
C ALA A 3 -15.78 -2.04 -11.72
N ILE A 4 -14.49 -1.79 -11.48
CA ILE A 4 -13.53 -2.82 -11.03
C ILE A 4 -13.80 -3.22 -9.58
N SER A 5 -14.11 -2.24 -8.71
CA SER A 5 -14.47 -2.51 -7.32
C SER A 5 -15.70 -3.43 -7.23
N ARG A 6 -16.77 -3.14 -7.99
CA ARG A 6 -17.98 -3.99 -8.07
C ARG A 6 -17.70 -5.37 -8.66
N PHE A 7 -16.80 -5.47 -9.66
CA PHE A 7 -16.43 -6.78 -10.23
C PHE A 7 -15.90 -7.76 -9.18
N THR A 8 -15.31 -7.26 -8.09
CA THR A 8 -14.80 -8.12 -7.01
C THR A 8 -15.90 -8.83 -6.21
N GLU A 9 -17.15 -8.40 -6.30
CA GLU A 9 -18.30 -9.04 -5.64
C GLU A 9 -18.51 -10.49 -6.11
N ASN A 10 -18.15 -10.80 -7.37
CA ASN A 10 -18.17 -12.15 -7.92
C ASN A 10 -17.25 -13.13 -7.17
N PHE A 11 -16.28 -12.60 -6.41
CA PHE A 11 -15.30 -13.37 -5.65
C PHE A 11 -15.54 -13.24 -4.14
N SER A 12 -16.75 -12.85 -3.71
CA SER A 12 -17.12 -12.69 -2.29
C SER A 12 -16.95 -13.95 -1.43
N HIS A 13 -16.88 -15.13 -2.05
CA HIS A 13 -16.58 -16.39 -1.39
C HIS A 13 -15.10 -16.54 -0.96
N VAL A 14 -14.19 -15.71 -1.52
CA VAL A 14 -12.76 -15.68 -1.19
C VAL A 14 -12.34 -14.32 -0.61
N LEU A 15 -12.92 -13.23 -1.11
CA LEU A 15 -12.56 -11.86 -0.77
C LEU A 15 -13.68 -11.19 0.03
N LYS A 16 -13.30 -10.32 0.97
CA LYS A 16 -14.24 -9.37 1.57
C LYS A 16 -14.54 -8.24 0.58
N ALA A 17 -15.42 -8.54 -0.38
CA ALA A 17 -15.80 -7.67 -1.49
C ALA A 17 -17.02 -6.78 -1.15
N PRO A 18 -17.22 -5.65 -1.86
CA PRO A 18 -16.30 -5.07 -2.85
C PRO A 18 -15.05 -4.48 -2.17
N ILE A 19 -13.89 -4.68 -2.79
CA ILE A 19 -12.66 -4.06 -2.29
C ILE A 19 -12.55 -2.62 -2.82
N ASN A 20 -12.03 -1.72 -2.00
CA ASN A 20 -11.78 -0.34 -2.40
C ASN A 20 -10.37 -0.13 -2.94
N ILE A 21 -10.05 1.13 -3.27
CA ILE A 21 -8.75 1.49 -3.83
C ILE A 21 -7.61 1.17 -2.85
N GLY A 22 -7.79 1.41 -1.56
CA GLY A 22 -6.76 1.14 -0.56
C GLY A 22 -6.42 -0.35 -0.52
N VAL A 23 -7.43 -1.21 -0.37
CA VAL A 23 -7.29 -2.68 -0.40
C VAL A 23 -6.64 -3.14 -1.69
N SER A 24 -7.10 -2.65 -2.85
CA SER A 24 -6.55 -2.98 -4.17
C SER A 24 -5.06 -2.62 -4.26
N GLN A 25 -4.69 -1.41 -3.85
CA GLN A 25 -3.31 -0.93 -3.91
C GLN A 25 -2.40 -1.70 -2.96
N LYS A 26 -2.86 -2.08 -1.77
CA LYS A 26 -2.04 -2.92 -0.89
C LYS A 26 -1.79 -4.29 -1.49
N LEU A 27 -2.82 -4.95 -2.03
CA LEU A 27 -2.67 -6.27 -2.64
C LEU A 27 -1.69 -6.25 -3.82
N LEU A 28 -1.84 -5.28 -4.72
CA LEU A 28 -0.94 -5.11 -5.85
C LEU A 28 0.50 -4.85 -5.38
N ASN A 29 0.71 -3.86 -4.52
CA ASN A 29 2.06 -3.51 -4.08
C ASN A 29 2.71 -4.61 -3.25
N LEU A 30 1.93 -5.43 -2.52
CA LEU A 30 2.46 -6.58 -1.80
C LEU A 30 2.94 -7.67 -2.76
N ALA A 31 2.18 -7.96 -3.81
CA ALA A 31 2.62 -8.88 -4.85
C ALA A 31 3.89 -8.39 -5.56
N LEU A 32 3.94 -7.10 -5.92
CA LEU A 32 5.13 -6.50 -6.54
C LEU A 32 6.34 -6.54 -5.61
N LYS A 33 6.17 -6.26 -4.31
CA LYS A 33 7.22 -6.42 -3.30
C LYS A 33 7.79 -7.84 -3.31
N TYR A 34 6.94 -8.86 -3.32
CA TYR A 34 7.41 -10.25 -3.35
C TYR A 34 8.18 -10.57 -4.64
N TYR A 35 7.67 -10.19 -5.80
CA TYR A 35 8.37 -10.41 -7.06
C TYR A 35 9.70 -9.67 -7.14
N TRP A 36 9.79 -8.47 -6.58
CA TRP A 36 11.05 -7.74 -6.48
C TRP A 36 12.04 -8.42 -5.53
N CYS A 37 11.61 -8.82 -4.34
CA CYS A 37 12.46 -9.55 -3.39
C CYS A 37 12.96 -10.90 -3.94
N LEU A 38 12.21 -11.51 -4.85
CA LEU A 38 12.60 -12.73 -5.57
C LEU A 38 13.51 -12.47 -6.80
N GLY A 39 13.78 -11.21 -7.13
CA GLY A 39 14.59 -10.84 -8.30
C GLY A 39 13.88 -11.03 -9.65
N ILE A 40 12.55 -11.21 -9.64
CA ILE A 40 11.74 -11.47 -10.85
C ILE A 40 11.47 -10.17 -11.62
N ILE A 41 11.29 -9.05 -10.90
CA ILE A 41 11.03 -7.74 -11.46
C ILE A 41 11.99 -6.68 -10.88
N PRO A 42 12.18 -5.54 -11.56
CA PRO A 42 12.88 -4.40 -10.99
C PRO A 42 12.14 -3.85 -9.76
N GLU A 43 12.82 -2.98 -9.03
CA GLU A 43 12.25 -2.30 -7.87
C GLU A 43 10.91 -1.60 -8.20
N PRO A 44 9.84 -1.86 -7.43
CA PRO A 44 8.54 -1.28 -7.71
C PRO A 44 8.54 0.21 -7.38
N PRO A 45 7.81 1.04 -8.16
CA PRO A 45 7.76 2.47 -7.93
C PRO A 45 7.03 2.83 -6.63
N HIS A 46 6.19 1.93 -6.11
CA HIS A 46 5.34 2.06 -4.94
C HIS A 46 5.61 0.97 -3.90
N CYS A 47 5.00 1.06 -2.72
CA CYS A 47 5.12 0.09 -1.64
C CYS A 47 3.75 -0.25 -1.00
N PRO A 48 3.63 -1.38 -0.28
CA PRO A 48 2.42 -1.71 0.46
C PRO A 48 2.15 -0.68 1.57
N VAL A 49 0.95 -0.10 1.57
CA VAL A 49 0.49 0.74 2.69
C VAL A 49 -0.34 -0.12 3.63
N ASP A 50 0.14 -0.29 4.86
CA ASP A 50 -0.59 -0.97 5.93
C ASP A 50 -0.52 -0.21 7.26
N ARG A 51 -1.09 -0.81 8.31
CA ARG A 51 -1.14 -0.19 9.63
C ARG A 51 0.26 0.02 10.22
N ILE A 52 1.20 -0.90 10.02
CA ILE A 52 2.57 -0.80 10.54
C ILE A 52 3.27 0.37 9.85
N ILE A 53 3.17 0.44 8.52
CA ILE A 53 3.76 1.52 7.74
C ILE A 53 3.16 2.88 8.11
N GLN A 54 1.84 2.96 8.28
CA GLN A 54 1.22 4.20 8.75
C GLN A 54 1.65 4.59 10.18
N GLN A 55 1.88 3.63 11.08
CA GLN A 55 2.40 3.91 12.43
C GLN A 55 3.85 4.41 12.42
N ARG A 56 4.65 3.98 11.43
CA ARG A 56 6.02 4.48 11.23
C ARG A 56 6.03 5.90 10.66
N LEU A 57 4.99 6.26 9.90
CA LEU A 57 4.85 7.56 9.26
C LEU A 57 4.20 8.61 10.16
N TYR A 58 3.11 8.24 10.86
CA TYR A 58 2.28 9.13 11.66
C TYR A 58 2.24 8.70 13.13
N LYS A 59 2.22 9.66 14.07
CA LYS A 59 2.05 9.37 15.50
C LYS A 59 0.60 9.01 15.85
N GLN A 60 -0.38 9.82 15.41
CA GLN A 60 -1.85 9.60 15.37
C GLN A 60 -2.50 10.86 14.72
N PRO A 61 -3.73 10.79 14.15
CA PRO A 61 -4.53 9.60 13.87
C PRO A 61 -4.08 8.88 12.59
N LEU A 62 -4.22 7.55 12.56
CA LEU A 62 -3.96 6.75 11.36
C LEU A 62 -5.14 6.86 10.39
N VAL A 63 -4.85 6.83 9.09
CA VAL A 63 -5.87 6.82 8.04
C VAL A 63 -6.46 5.42 7.93
N ASN A 64 -7.79 5.30 7.97
CA ASN A 64 -8.46 4.05 7.67
C ASN A 64 -8.38 3.75 6.17
N TRP A 65 -7.23 3.24 5.74
CA TRP A 65 -6.95 2.95 4.34
C TRP A 65 -7.92 1.91 3.74
N THR A 66 -8.59 1.11 4.59
CA THR A 66 -9.64 0.17 4.19
C THR A 66 -11.01 0.82 3.97
N GLN A 67 -11.12 2.14 4.07
CA GLN A 67 -12.33 2.92 3.78
C GLN A 67 -12.08 4.04 2.77
N LEU A 68 -10.99 3.98 2.00
CA LEU A 68 -10.69 5.02 1.00
C LEU A 68 -11.64 4.93 -0.19
N GLU A 69 -12.33 6.03 -0.48
CA GLU A 69 -13.27 6.13 -1.61
C GLU A 69 -12.64 6.79 -2.85
N CYS A 70 -11.60 7.60 -2.68
CA CYS A 70 -10.87 8.27 -3.76
C CYS A 70 -9.36 8.00 -3.73
N ALA A 71 -8.70 8.28 -4.86
CA ALA A 71 -7.26 8.10 -4.99
C ALA A 71 -6.43 9.16 -4.27
N ASP A 72 -6.98 10.35 -4.03
CA ASP A 72 -6.22 11.50 -3.54
C ASP A 72 -5.60 11.23 -2.17
N THR A 73 -6.37 10.65 -1.24
CA THR A 73 -5.84 10.27 0.08
C THR A 73 -4.77 9.19 -0.02
N TYR A 74 -4.92 8.21 -0.92
CA TYR A 74 -3.87 7.20 -1.15
C TYR A 74 -2.59 7.84 -1.69
N LEU A 75 -2.72 8.74 -2.68
CA LEU A 75 -1.58 9.44 -3.28
C LEU A 75 -0.89 10.35 -2.27
N GLN A 76 -1.64 11.00 -1.38
CA GLN A 76 -1.07 11.78 -0.28
C GLN A 76 -0.23 10.89 0.66
N ILE A 77 -0.74 9.72 1.06
CA ILE A 77 0.03 8.78 1.89
C ILE A 77 1.33 8.36 1.17
N ILE A 78 1.26 8.07 -0.13
CA ILE A 78 2.46 7.72 -0.92
C ILE A 78 3.46 8.89 -0.96
N GLN A 79 2.97 10.12 -1.09
CA GLN A 79 3.82 11.30 -1.08
C GLN A 79 4.47 11.52 0.28
N ASP A 80 3.75 11.28 1.37
CA ASP A 80 4.29 11.37 2.73
C ASP A 80 5.38 10.32 2.96
N ILE A 81 5.16 9.07 2.53
CA ILE A 81 6.19 8.02 2.54
C ILE A 81 7.40 8.46 1.72
N ARG A 82 7.19 9.07 0.55
CA ARG A 82 8.28 9.57 -0.30
C ARG A 82 9.10 10.66 0.37
N CYS A 83 8.46 11.58 1.07
CA CYS A 83 9.15 12.58 1.88
C CYS A 83 9.98 11.92 2.98
N LYS A 84 9.42 10.91 3.67
CA LYS A 84 10.12 10.20 4.74
C LYS A 84 11.31 9.38 4.24
N ALA A 85 11.14 8.67 3.13
CA ALA A 85 12.20 7.85 2.52
C ALA A 85 13.40 8.70 2.07
N LYS A 86 13.15 9.92 1.59
CA LYS A 86 14.21 10.87 1.21
C LYS A 86 15.12 11.26 2.38
N GLU A 87 14.61 11.31 3.61
CA GLU A 87 15.43 11.59 4.80
C GLU A 87 16.55 10.55 4.99
N SER A 88 16.36 9.34 4.49
CA SER A 88 17.33 8.24 4.54
C SER A 88 17.91 7.88 3.17
N GLN A 89 17.75 8.74 2.16
CA GLN A 89 18.19 8.50 0.78
C GLN A 89 17.69 7.17 0.17
N GLN A 90 16.50 6.74 0.60
CA GLN A 90 15.86 5.52 0.14
C GLN A 90 14.77 5.82 -0.88
N SER A 91 14.48 4.84 -1.74
CA SER A 91 13.20 4.81 -2.43
C SER A 91 12.07 4.46 -1.47
N ILE A 92 10.82 4.61 -1.91
CA ILE A 92 9.67 4.23 -1.06
C ILE A 92 9.56 2.71 -0.86
N ALA A 93 9.99 1.90 -1.83
CA ALA A 93 10.00 0.45 -1.71
C ALA A 93 11.08 -0.02 -0.72
N GLN A 94 12.27 0.59 -0.77
CA GLN A 94 13.37 0.30 0.16
C GLN A 94 13.04 0.74 1.59
N TRP A 95 12.47 1.94 1.74
CA TRP A 95 12.08 2.45 3.05
C TRP A 95 11.02 1.56 3.70
N GLU A 96 10.03 1.09 2.93
CA GLU A 96 9.05 0.12 3.42
C GLU A 96 9.71 -1.18 3.87
N LEU A 97 10.65 -1.75 3.10
CA LEU A 97 11.34 -2.99 3.50
C LEU A 97 12.07 -2.86 4.84
N VAL A 98 12.71 -1.72 5.10
CA VAL A 98 13.45 -1.48 6.35
C VAL A 98 12.52 -1.22 7.53
N ASN A 99 11.38 -0.57 7.31
CA ASN A 99 10.47 -0.13 8.37
C ASN A 99 9.33 -1.11 8.64
N PHE A 100 9.12 -2.07 7.74
CA PHE A 100 8.19 -3.17 7.89
C PHE A 100 8.80 -4.26 8.77
N ASP A 101 8.36 -4.29 10.03
CA ASP A 101 8.73 -5.32 11.00
C ASP A 101 7.47 -5.92 11.59
N ARG A 102 7.18 -7.17 11.22
CA ARG A 102 6.14 -7.97 11.87
C ARG A 102 6.77 -8.65 13.08
N ARG A 103 6.57 -8.03 14.24
CA ARG A 103 6.77 -8.70 15.54
C ARG A 103 5.96 -9.99 15.62
#